data_AF-A0A2H9NPI3-F1
#
_entry.id   AF-A0A2H9NPI3-F1
#
_cell.length_a   1.000
_cell.length_b   1.000
_cell.length_c   1.000
_cell.angle_alpha   90.00
_cell.angle_beta   90.00
_cell.angle_gamma   90.00
#
_symmetry.space_group_name_H-M   'P 1'
#
loop_
_entity.id
_entity.type
_entity.pdbx_description
1 polymer ?
#
loop_
_entity_poly.entity_id
_entity_poly.type
_entity_poly.pdbx_seq_one_letter_code
_entity_poly.pdbx_strand_id
1 'polypeptide(L)'
;ARSKLDVGFDVFINRLGDAVSVSSFLAGLVKAPVFAMIIALVGCFQGFRVGGSADSVGRQTTLSVVQSIFLVIVADALFSVVFNWLDI
;
A
#
# COMPACT_ATOMS: atom_id res chain seq x y z
N ALA A 1 11.14 -31.35 -4.67
CA ALA A 1 11.30 -30.27 -3.67
C ALA A 1 10.61 -30.73 -2.38
N ARG A 2 11.36 -30.98 -1.29
CA ARG A 2 10.76 -31.33 0.01
C ARG A 2 10.33 -30.05 0.73
N SER A 3 9.06 -29.98 1.15
CA SER A 3 8.60 -28.92 2.05
C SER A 3 9.32 -29.08 3.39
N LYS A 4 9.81 -27.99 3.96
CA LYS A 4 10.62 -28.03 5.21
C LYS A 4 9.78 -28.32 6.47
N LEU A 5 8.46 -28.44 6.33
CA LEU A 5 7.53 -28.57 7.45
C LEU A 5 6.67 -29.86 7.40
N ASP A 6 6.92 -30.77 6.46
CA ASP A 6 6.12 -32.00 6.24
C ASP A 6 4.61 -31.75 6.04
N VAL A 7 4.23 -30.51 5.75
CA VAL A 7 2.86 -30.15 5.37
C VAL A 7 2.71 -30.48 3.89
N GLY A 8 1.76 -31.36 3.59
CA GLY A 8 1.35 -31.68 2.22
C GLY A 8 0.78 -30.45 1.51
N PHE A 9 1.01 -30.34 0.20
CA PHE A 9 0.53 -29.21 -0.62
C PHE A 9 -0.99 -29.02 -0.51
N ASP A 10 -1.74 -30.12 -0.44
CA ASP A 10 -3.19 -30.13 -0.25
C ASP A 10 -3.64 -29.49 1.08
N VAL A 11 -2.87 -29.68 2.15
CA VAL A 11 -3.17 -29.09 3.48
C VAL A 11 -2.89 -27.60 3.46
N PHE A 12 -1.82 -27.16 2.77
CA PHE A 12 -1.51 -25.73 2.63
C PHE A 12 -2.60 -24.98 1.88
N ILE A 13 -3.08 -25.50 0.74
CA ILE A 13 -4.12 -24.85 -0.07
C ILE A 13 -5.47 -24.78 0.67
N ASN A 14 -5.88 -25.85 1.35
CA ASN A 14 -7.10 -25.84 2.16
C ASN A 14 -7.03 -24.79 3.29
N ARG A 15 -5.89 -24.70 3.99
CA ARG A 15 -5.71 -23.71 5.08
C ARG A 15 -5.54 -22.28 4.57
N LEU A 16 -4.98 -22.09 3.38
CA LEU A 16 -4.88 -20.78 2.75
C LEU A 16 -6.27 -20.21 2.42
N GLY A 17 -7.16 -21.04 1.88
CA GLY A 17 -8.54 -20.64 1.57
C GLY A 17 -9.35 -20.28 2.81
N ASP A 18 -9.15 -21.00 3.92
CA ASP A 18 -9.80 -20.69 5.20
C ASP A 18 -9.21 -19.44 5.90
N ALA A 19 -7.89 -19.20 5.76
CA ALA A 19 -7.20 -18.10 6.44
C ALA A 19 -7.27 -16.76 5.67
N VAL A 20 -7.34 -16.80 4.34
CA VAL A 20 -7.47 -15.62 3.49
C VAL A 20 -8.93 -15.48 3.09
N SER A 21 -9.67 -14.68 3.87
CA SER A 21 -11.04 -14.32 3.49
C SER A 21 -11.05 -13.51 2.19
N VAL A 22 -12.11 -13.67 1.41
CA VAL A 22 -12.37 -12.86 0.20
C VAL A 22 -12.41 -11.36 0.54
N SER A 23 -12.77 -11.02 1.78
CA SER A 23 -12.78 -9.66 2.30
C SER A 23 -11.38 -9.03 2.35
N SER A 24 -10.34 -9.77 2.77
CA SER A 24 -8.96 -9.28 2.76
C SER A 24 -8.47 -8.94 1.35
N PHE A 25 -8.89 -9.74 0.36
CA PHE A 25 -8.58 -9.49 -1.04
C PHE A 25 -9.28 -8.23 -1.56
N LEU A 26 -10.58 -8.09 -1.32
CA LEU A 26 -11.34 -6.90 -1.69
C LEU A 26 -10.85 -5.64 -0.97
N ALA A 27 -10.47 -5.74 0.30
CA ALA A 27 -9.90 -4.63 1.05
C ALA A 27 -8.58 -4.13 0.42
N GLY A 28 -7.70 -5.05 0.01
CA GLY A 28 -6.48 -4.70 -0.74
C GLY A 28 -6.78 -4.04 -2.08
N LEU A 29 -7.77 -4.55 -2.82
CA LEU A 29 -8.17 -4.01 -4.12
C LEU A 29 -8.74 -2.59 -4.01
N VAL A 30 -9.46 -2.28 -2.92
CA VAL A 30 -9.98 -0.93 -2.64
C VAL A 30 -8.88 0.03 -2.16
N LYS A 31 -7.91 -0.43 -1.37
CA LYS A 31 -6.78 0.39 -0.90
C LYS A 31 -5.88 0.83 -2.06
N ALA A 32 -5.65 -0.04 -3.04
CA ALA A 32 -4.73 0.19 -4.16
C ALA A 32 -5.00 1.51 -4.95
N PRO A 33 -6.23 1.80 -5.44
CA PRO A 33 -6.50 3.05 -6.15
C PRO A 33 -6.36 4.29 -5.25
N VAL A 34 -6.62 4.16 -3.95
CA VAL A 34 -6.47 5.27 -3.01
C VAL A 34 -5.00 5.63 -2.84
N PHE A 35 -4.12 4.64 -2.67
CA PHE A 35 -2.68 4.87 -2.62
C PHE A 35 -2.15 5.45 -3.93
N ALA A 36 -2.63 4.94 -5.08
CA ALA A 36 -2.26 5.49 -6.38
C ALA A 36 -2.64 6.97 -6.52
N MET A 37 -3.85 7.36 -6.10
CA MET A 37 -4.27 8.77 -6.11
C MET A 37 -3.41 9.64 -5.21
N ILE A 38 -3.08 9.18 -4.00
CA ILE A 38 -2.22 9.93 -3.06
C ILE A 38 -0.86 10.19 -3.70
N ILE A 39 -0.21 9.15 -4.23
CA ILE A 39 1.13 9.26 -4.84
C ILE A 39 1.09 10.18 -6.07
N ALA A 40 0.08 10.04 -6.92
CA ALA A 40 -0.07 10.88 -8.11
C ALA A 40 -0.26 12.35 -7.74
N LEU A 41 -1.15 12.65 -6.78
CA LEU A 41 -1.43 14.01 -6.36
C LEU A 41 -0.23 14.67 -5.70
N VAL A 42 0.45 13.99 -4.78
CA VAL A 42 1.65 14.52 -4.12
C VAL A 42 2.78 14.71 -5.13
N GLY A 43 2.96 13.75 -6.05
CA GLY A 43 3.90 13.82 -7.16
C GLY A 43 3.69 15.05 -8.03
N CYS A 44 2.46 15.25 -8.52
CA CYS A 44 2.11 16.41 -9.35
C CYS A 44 2.25 17.72 -8.58
N PHE A 45 1.77 17.78 -7.33
CA PHE A 45 1.84 18.98 -6.49
C PHE A 45 3.29 19.44 -6.29
N GLN A 46 4.17 18.49 -6.00
CA GLN A 46 5.56 18.79 -5.74
C GLN A 46 6.34 19.09 -7.03
N GLY A 47 5.93 18.48 -8.15
CA GLY A 47 6.41 18.78 -9.50
C GLY A 47 6.08 20.21 -9.96
N PHE A 48 4.88 20.72 -9.65
CA PHE A 48 4.51 22.11 -9.96
C PHE A 48 5.26 23.16 -9.12
N ARG A 49 5.91 22.73 -8.03
CA ARG A 49 6.74 23.58 -7.15
C ARG A 49 8.23 23.53 -7.46
N VAL A 50 8.62 22.85 -8.53
CA VAL A 50 10.01 22.80 -9.00
C VAL A 50 10.42 24.18 -9.52
N GLY A 51 11.61 24.63 -9.12
CA GLY A 51 12.19 25.89 -9.60
C GLY A 51 12.99 25.69 -10.89
N GLY A 52 13.57 26.76 -11.41
CA GLY A 52 14.35 26.72 -12.66
C GLY A 52 15.72 26.03 -12.57
N SER A 53 16.11 25.45 -11.43
CA SER A 53 17.41 24.83 -11.22
C SER A 53 17.32 23.31 -11.04
N ALA A 54 18.32 22.58 -11.54
CA ALA A 54 18.41 21.12 -11.38
C ALA A 54 18.47 20.68 -9.90
N ASP A 55 19.09 21.48 -9.04
CA ASP A 55 19.13 21.25 -7.59
C ASP A 55 17.72 21.27 -6.97
N SER A 56 16.87 22.21 -7.42
CA SER A 56 15.49 22.28 -6.96
C SER A 56 14.66 21.07 -7.39
N VAL A 57 14.90 20.52 -8.59
CA VAL A 57 14.22 19.29 -9.07
C VAL A 57 14.50 18.12 -8.12
N GLY A 58 15.77 17.90 -7.77
CA GLY A 58 16.18 16.85 -6.84
C GLY A 58 15.56 17.04 -5.47
N ARG A 59 15.68 18.25 -4.90
CA ARG A 59 15.11 18.62 -3.59
C ARG A 59 13.61 18.34 -3.51
N GLN A 60 12.85 18.80 -4.50
CA GLN A 60 11.40 18.61 -4.55
C GLN A 60 11.05 17.13 -4.76
N THR A 61 11.81 16.38 -5.57
CA THR A 61 11.57 14.95 -5.77
C THR A 61 11.73 14.15 -4.47
N THR A 62 12.77 14.41 -3.68
CA THR A 62 12.95 13.76 -2.37
C THR A 62 11.83 14.11 -1.40
N LEU A 63 11.41 15.38 -1.35
CA LEU A 63 10.28 15.80 -0.53
C LEU A 63 8.97 15.11 -0.95
N SER A 64 8.75 14.97 -2.26
CA SER A 64 7.59 14.29 -2.83
C SER A 64 7.47 12.85 -2.34
N VAL A 65 8.58 12.09 -2.39
CA VAL A 65 8.61 10.67 -1.99
C VAL A 65 8.35 10.54 -0.48
N VAL A 66 9.03 11.35 0.34
CA VAL A 66 8.85 11.30 1.81
C VAL A 66 7.42 11.66 2.21
N GLN A 67 6.85 12.70 1.61
CA GLN A 67 5.46 13.10 1.87
C GLN A 67 4.46 12.04 1.40
N SER A 68 4.69 11.45 0.23
CA SER A 68 3.83 10.39 -0.32
C SER A 68 3.82 9.16 0.58
N ILE A 69 5.00 8.67 0.99
CA ILE A 69 5.11 7.49 1.86
C ILE A 69 4.45 7.75 3.22
N PHE A 70 4.67 8.94 3.79
CA PHE A 70 4.03 9.32 5.05
C PHE A 70 2.50 9.30 4.94
N LEU A 71 1.94 9.93 3.91
CA LEU A 71 0.50 9.93 3.65
C LEU A 71 -0.07 8.53 3.41
N VAL A 72 0.65 7.67 2.70
CA VAL A 72 0.25 6.27 2.46
C VAL A 72 0.21 5.49 3.77
N ILE A 73 1.21 5.62 4.64
CA ILE A 73 1.23 4.94 5.96
C ILE A 73 0.04 5.39 6.81
N VAL A 74 -0.22 6.71 6.88
CA VAL A 74 -1.35 7.25 7.63
C VAL A 74 -2.68 6.76 7.06
N ALA A 75 -2.83 6.78 5.74
CA ALA A 75 -4.03 6.28 5.07
C ALA A 75 -4.25 4.79 5.34
N ASP A 76 -3.19 3.97 5.26
CA ASP A 76 -3.28 2.54 5.54
C ASP A 76 -3.67 2.24 7.01
N ALA A 77 -3.11 2.99 7.96
CA ALA A 77 -3.50 2.90 9.36
C ALA A 77 -4.98 3.23 9.56
N LEU A 78 -5.48 4.30 8.91
CA LEU A 78 -6.89 4.66 8.93
C LEU A 78 -7.77 3.55 8.35
N PHE A 79 -7.42 3.01 7.18
CA PHE A 79 -8.15 1.88 6.61
C PHE A 79 -8.14 0.66 7.53
N SER A 80 -7.02 0.36 8.16
CA SER A 80 -6.90 -0.79 9.07
C SER A 80 -7.78 -0.64 10.32
N VAL A 81 -7.86 0.57 10.88
CA VAL A 81 -8.79 0.87 11.98
C VAL A 81 -10.24 0.77 11.52
N VAL A 82 -10.58 1.31 10.34
CA VAL A 82 -11.94 1.25 9.79
C VAL A 82 -12.37 -0.18 9.48
N PHE A 83 -11.51 -1.00 8.87
CA PHE A 83 -11.81 -2.42 8.62
C PHE A 83 -11.99 -3.21 9.91
N ASN A 84 -11.14 -2.96 10.91
CA ASN A 84 -11.29 -3.57 12.23
C ASN A 84 -12.61 -3.17 12.92
N TRP A 85 -13.05 -1.91 12.78
CA TRP A 85 -14.35 -1.45 13.28
C TRP A 85 -15.54 -2.03 12.53
N LEU A 86 -15.38 -2.38 11.24
CA LEU A 86 -16.42 -3.02 10.44
C LEU A 86 -16.47 -4.55 10.62
N ASP A 87 -15.62 -5.14 11.49
CA ASP A 87 -15.47 -6.60 11.68
C ASP A 87 -15.09 -7.34 10.38
N ILE A 88 -14.28 -6.68 9.52
CA ILE A 88 -13.80 -7.22 8.24
C ILE A 88 -12.33 -7.66 8.34
#